data_AF-A0A212ALA5-F1
#
_entry.id   AF-A0A212ALA5-F1
#
_cell.length_a   1.000
_cell.length_b   1.000
_cell.length_c   1.000
_cell.angle_alpha   90.00
_cell.angle_beta   90.00
_cell.angle_gamma   90.00
#
_symmetry.space_group_name_H-M   'P 1'
#
loop_
_entity.id
_entity.type
_entity.pdbx_description
1 polymer ?
#
loop_
_entity_poly.entity_id
_entity_poly.type
_entity_poly.pdbx_seq_one_letter_code
_entity_poly.pdbx_strand_id
1 'polypeptide(L)'
;MSVPLVASSELICVVPLAVGRACDRIAPLKLVPPSLDIPVIDLKQFWHRRLHADPGVVWVRGLIARLYLNRDPSTDMQSLQSGMKPRDGGIGSTG
;
A
#
# COMPACT_ATOMS: atom_id res chain seq x y z
N MET A 1 8.42 -7.34 -11.00
CA MET A 1 7.89 -5.97 -10.82
C MET A 1 8.04 -5.22 -12.13
N SER A 2 6.93 -4.82 -12.77
CA SER A 2 6.92 -4.20 -14.11
C SER A 2 7.00 -2.66 -14.09
N VAL A 3 6.62 -2.01 -12.98
CA VAL A 3 6.52 -0.53 -12.92
C VAL A 3 7.87 0.19 -13.12
N PRO A 4 9.00 -0.25 -12.51
CA PRO A 4 10.28 0.39 -12.75
C PRO A 4 10.76 0.30 -14.20
N LEU A 5 10.39 -0.76 -14.92
CA LEU A 5 10.72 -0.94 -16.33
C LEU A 5 9.99 0.09 -17.21
N VAL A 6 8.72 0.37 -16.89
CA VAL A 6 7.91 1.38 -17.58
C VAL A 6 8.51 2.78 -17.39
N ALA A 7 9.06 3.09 -16.21
CA ALA A 7 9.68 4.39 -15.96
C ALA A 7 10.94 4.66 -16.82
N SER A 8 11.54 3.63 -17.41
CA SER A 8 12.75 3.73 -18.23
C SER A 8 12.51 3.30 -19.69
N SER A 9 11.27 3.27 -20.18
CA SER A 9 10.94 2.82 -21.52
C SER A 9 9.69 3.51 -22.09
N GLU A 10 9.40 3.27 -23.37
CA GLU A 10 8.20 3.77 -24.06
C GLU A 10 7.00 2.82 -23.88
N LEU A 11 6.89 2.17 -22.71
CA LEU A 11 5.83 1.22 -22.41
C LEU A 11 4.73 1.85 -21.55
N ILE A 12 3.57 1.22 -21.54
CA ILE A 12 2.48 1.52 -20.60
C ILE A 12 2.10 0.25 -19.85
N CYS A 13 1.59 0.39 -18.63
CA CYS A 13 1.05 -0.74 -17.87
C CYS A 13 -0.18 -0.33 -17.05
N VAL A 14 -1.03 -1.31 -16.75
CA VAL A 14 -2.17 -1.14 -15.85
C VAL A 14 -1.80 -1.74 -14.49
N VAL A 15 -1.99 -0.97 -13.43
CA VAL A 15 -1.70 -1.36 -12.05
C VAL A 15 -2.83 -0.91 -11.12
N PRO A 16 -2.97 -1.52 -9.93
CA PRO A 16 -3.85 -0.97 -8.90
C PRO A 16 -3.51 0.50 -8.63
N LEU A 17 -4.53 1.35 -8.49
CA LEU A 17 -4.35 2.80 -8.40
C LEU A 17 -3.44 3.22 -7.22
N ALA A 18 -3.57 2.57 -6.06
CA ALA A 18 -2.68 2.80 -4.92
C ALA A 18 -1.19 2.56 -5.26
N VAL A 19 -0.87 1.54 -6.07
CA VAL A 19 0.50 1.26 -6.53
C VAL A 19 0.96 2.35 -7.49
N GLY A 20 0.12 2.72 -8.47
CA GLY A 20 0.40 3.81 -9.38
C GLY A 20 0.74 5.11 -8.65
N ARG A 21 -0.08 5.49 -7.66
CA ARG A 21 0.13 6.67 -6.81
C ARG A 21 1.40 6.60 -5.96
N ALA A 22 1.77 5.42 -5.48
CA ALA A 22 3.03 5.24 -4.75
C ALA A 22 4.25 5.41 -5.67
N CYS A 23 4.19 4.84 -6.88
CA CYS A 23 5.29 4.89 -7.84
C CYS A 23 5.46 6.28 -8.49
N ASP A 24 4.37 6.98 -8.78
CA ASP A 24 4.35 8.36 -9.31
C ASP A 24 5.09 9.35 -8.38
N ARG A 25 5.18 9.06 -7.08
CA ARG A 25 5.92 9.90 -6.12
C ARG A 25 7.43 9.69 -6.15
N ILE A 26 7.90 8.55 -6.67
CA ILE A 26 9.30 8.13 -6.57
C ILE A 26 9.97 7.89 -7.93
N ALA A 27 9.22 7.96 -9.01
CA ALA A 27 9.68 7.73 -10.37
C ALA A 27 8.98 8.69 -11.35
N PRO A 28 9.60 9.03 -12.49
CA PRO A 28 9.05 9.94 -13.49
C PRO A 28 7.94 9.25 -14.31
N LEU A 29 6.82 8.94 -13.66
CA LEU A 29 5.67 8.31 -14.26
C LEU A 29 4.54 9.34 -14.44
N LYS A 30 3.56 8.99 -15.28
CA LYS A 30 2.31 9.73 -15.39
C LYS A 30 1.15 8.77 -15.26
N LEU A 31 0.25 9.07 -14.34
CA LEU A 31 -1.00 8.32 -14.22
C LEU A 31 -2.04 8.85 -15.19
N VAL A 32 -2.65 7.93 -15.94
CA VAL A 32 -3.74 8.21 -16.88
C VAL A 32 -4.92 7.28 -16.54
N PRO A 33 -6.17 7.76 -16.65
CA PRO A 33 -7.32 6.87 -16.50
C PRO A 33 -7.32 5.82 -17.63
N PRO A 34 -7.68 4.56 -17.33
CA PRO A 34 -7.82 3.54 -18.37
C PRO A 34 -8.95 3.89 -19.32
N SER A 35 -8.81 3.53 -20.61
CA SER A 35 -9.85 3.71 -21.63
C SER A 35 -10.97 2.66 -21.58
N LEU A 36 -10.86 1.71 -20.65
CA LEU A 36 -11.80 0.62 -20.42
C LEU A 36 -12.37 0.77 -19.03
N ASP A 37 -13.64 0.43 -18.87
CA ASP A 37 -14.27 0.33 -17.55
C ASP A 37 -13.71 -0.89 -16.81
N ILE A 38 -12.91 -0.63 -15.78
CA ILE A 38 -12.33 -1.68 -14.93
C ILE A 38 -13.15 -1.77 -13.65
N PRO A 39 -13.68 -2.96 -13.30
CA PRO A 39 -14.44 -3.12 -12.07
C PRO A 39 -13.55 -2.91 -10.85
N VAL A 40 -14.14 -2.37 -9.78
CA VAL A 40 -13.47 -2.26 -8.48
C VAL A 40 -13.29 -3.66 -7.90
N ILE A 41 -12.08 -3.94 -7.40
CA ILE A 41 -11.75 -5.20 -6.74
C ILE A 41 -11.72 -5.02 -5.23
N ASP A 42 -12.38 -5.93 -4.52
CA ASP A 42 -12.31 -5.97 -3.05
C ASP A 42 -10.98 -6.57 -2.58
N LEU A 43 -10.29 -5.86 -1.70
CA LEU A 43 -9.13 -6.42 -1.01
C LEU A 43 -9.57 -7.19 0.24
N LYS A 44 -9.25 -8.48 0.30
CA LYS A 44 -9.67 -9.38 1.38
C LYS A 44 -8.46 -9.99 2.09
N GLN A 45 -8.59 -10.17 3.40
CA GLN A 45 -7.61 -10.89 4.21
C GLN A 45 -8.00 -12.36 4.30
N PHE A 46 -7.06 -13.26 4.04
CA PHE A 46 -7.25 -14.71 4.13
C PHE A 46 -6.27 -15.31 5.13
N TRP A 47 -6.72 -16.30 5.88
CA TRP A 47 -5.90 -17.09 6.77
C TRP A 47 -6.39 -18.54 6.77
N HIS A 48 -5.48 -19.46 7.03
CA HIS A 48 -5.84 -20.87 7.13
C HIS A 48 -6.65 -21.13 8.42
N ARG A 49 -7.66 -22.01 8.36
CA ARG A 49 -8.52 -22.34 9.52
C ARG A 49 -7.73 -22.80 10.75
N ARG A 50 -6.66 -23.57 10.54
CA ARG A 50 -5.75 -24.05 11.61
C ARG A 50 -5.13 -22.92 12.44
N LEU A 51 -4.95 -21.73 11.85
CA LEU A 51 -4.35 -20.57 12.50
C LEU A 51 -5.42 -19.56 12.97
N HIS A 52 -6.71 -19.91 12.90
CA HIS A 52 -7.78 -18.96 13.21
C HIS A 52 -7.73 -18.44 14.65
N ALA A 53 -7.31 -19.29 15.59
CA ALA A 53 -7.18 -18.98 17.02
C ALA A 53 -5.73 -18.68 17.44
N ASP A 54 -4.76 -18.68 16.51
CA ASP A 54 -3.39 -18.32 16.82
C ASP A 54 -3.32 -16.84 17.26
N PRO A 55 -2.78 -16.53 18.45
CA PRO A 55 -2.78 -15.16 18.96
C PRO A 55 -2.06 -14.16 18.05
N GLY A 56 -0.98 -14.58 17.36
CA GLY A 56 -0.24 -13.75 16.43
C GLY A 56 -1.07 -13.42 15.19
N VAL A 57 -1.72 -14.41 14.59
CA VAL A 57 -2.64 -14.21 13.44
C VAL A 57 -3.83 -13.34 13.83
N VAL A 58 -4.42 -13.55 15.02
CA VAL A 58 -5.52 -12.72 15.54
C VAL A 58 -5.07 -11.27 15.68
N TRP A 59 -3.88 -11.03 16.23
CA TRP A 59 -3.33 -9.68 16.39
C TRP A 59 -3.07 -9.01 15.04
N VAL A 60 -2.36 -9.67 14.10
CA VAL A 60 -2.04 -9.09 12.78
C VAL A 60 -3.32 -8.78 12.00
N ARG A 61 -4.26 -9.72 11.87
CA ARG A 61 -5.49 -9.48 11.10
C ARG A 61 -6.34 -8.36 11.72
N GLY A 62 -6.35 -8.27 13.05
CA GLY A 62 -7.02 -7.19 13.78
C GLY A 62 -6.34 -5.83 13.59
N LEU A 63 -5.01 -5.80 13.55
CA LEU A 63 -4.24 -4.60 13.27
C LEU A 63 -4.49 -4.10 11.84
N ILE A 64 -4.38 -4.97 10.84
CA ILE A 64 -4.63 -4.62 9.43
C ILE A 64 -6.09 -4.13 9.26
N ALA A 65 -7.06 -4.84 9.85
CA ALA A 65 -8.46 -4.41 9.80
C ALA A 65 -8.65 -3.02 10.43
N ARG A 66 -8.05 -2.74 11.59
CA ARG A 66 -8.13 -1.43 12.23
C ARG A 66 -7.56 -0.31 11.36
N LEU A 67 -6.48 -0.60 10.63
CA LEU A 67 -5.79 0.40 9.82
C LEU A 67 -6.49 0.65 8.48
N TYR A 68 -7.11 -0.37 7.87
CA TYR A 68 -7.52 -0.34 6.47
C TYR A 68 -8.95 -0.81 6.17
N LEU A 69 -9.70 -1.38 7.13
CA LEU A 69 -11.09 -1.75 6.88
C LEU A 69 -11.92 -0.50 6.61
N ASN A 70 -12.69 -0.50 5.52
CA ASN A 70 -13.47 0.65 5.02
C ASN A 70 -12.62 1.88 4.66
N ARG A 71 -11.34 1.70 4.33
CA ARG A 71 -10.47 2.77 3.79
C ARG A 71 -9.89 2.33 2.45
N ASP A 72 -10.16 3.11 1.40
CA ASP A 72 -9.54 2.87 0.09
C ASP A 72 -8.16 3.54 0.04
N PRO A 73 -7.05 2.79 -0.02
CA PRO A 73 -5.70 3.37 -0.10
C PRO A 73 -5.46 4.15 -1.41
N SER A 74 -6.31 3.98 -2.42
CA SER A 74 -6.26 4.72 -3.68
C SER A 74 -6.82 6.14 -3.55
N THR A 75 -7.71 6.36 -2.57
CA THR A 75 -8.36 7.65 -2.31
C THR A 75 -7.81 8.31 -1.04
N ASP A 76 -7.39 7.51 -0.06
CA ASP A 76 -7.00 7.98 1.27
C ASP A 76 -5.49 8.28 1.35
N MET A 77 -5.11 9.48 0.88
CA MET A 77 -3.71 9.90 0.75
C MET A 77 -2.89 9.93 2.07
N GLN A 78 -3.54 10.02 3.23
CA GLN A 78 -2.90 10.02 4.55
C GLN A 78 -2.41 8.62 4.96
N SER A 79 -3.10 7.56 4.53
CA SER A 79 -2.73 6.17 4.83
C SER A 79 -1.36 5.78 4.27
N LEU A 80 -0.98 6.35 3.12
CA LEU A 80 0.32 6.15 2.47
C LEU A 80 1.48 6.93 3.13
N GLN A 81 1.17 7.95 3.95
CA GLN A 81 2.18 8.76 4.64
C GLN A 81 2.53 8.21 6.04
N SER A 82 1.60 7.51 6.69
CA SER A 82 1.77 7.09 8.09
C SER A 82 2.82 5.98 8.30
N GLY A 83 3.28 5.30 7.25
CA GLY A 83 4.26 4.21 7.35
C GLY A 83 5.73 4.62 7.31
N MET A 84 6.04 5.89 7.00
CA MET A 84 7.41 6.35 6.75
C MET A 84 7.76 7.60 7.59
N LYS A 85 7.50 7.57 8.89
CA LYS A 85 8.14 8.53 9.81
C LYS A 85 9.42 7.88 10.35
N PRO A 86 10.62 8.45 10.13
CA PRO A 86 11.82 8.01 10.82
C PRO A 86 11.55 8.07 12.33
N ARG A 87 11.87 7.00 13.04
CA ARG A 87 11.86 7.03 14.50
C ARG A 87 13.08 7.86 14.90
N ASP A 88 12.85 9.12 15.22
CA ASP A 88 13.88 9.99 15.81
C ASP A 88 14.35 9.32 17.11
N GLY A 89 15.47 8.61 17.02
CA GLY A 89 16.19 8.05 18.15
C GLY A 89 16.90 9.18 18.86
N GLY A 90 16.20 9.88 19.75
CA GLY A 90 16.81 10.78 20.71
C GLY A 90 17.73 9.98 21.64
N ILE A 91 19.03 9.99 21.36
CA ILE A 91 20.04 9.63 22.35
C ILE A 91 20.35 10.91 23.11
N GLY A 92 19.78 11.01 24.31
CA GLY A 92 20.09 12.06 25.26
C GLY A 92 21.58 12.02 25.61
N SER A 93 22.27 13.09 25.26
CA SER A 93 23.51 13.51 25.90
C SER A 93 23.21 13.76 27.39
N THR A 94 23.79 12.93 28.24
CA THR A 94 23.94 13.25 29.67
C THR A 94 25.44 13.38 29.90
N GLY A 95 25.84 14.50 30.51
CA GLY A 95 27.23 14.81 30.85
C GLY A 95 27.78 14.03 32.04
#